data_AF-A0A349W8V9-F1
#
_entry.id   AF-A0A349W8V9-F1
#
_cell.length_a   1.000
_cell.length_b   1.000
_cell.length_c   1.000
_cell.angle_alpha   90.00
_cell.angle_beta   90.00
_cell.angle_gamma   90.00
#
_symmetry.space_group_name_H-M   'P 1'
#
loop_
_entity.id
_entity.type
_entity.pdbx_description
1 polymer ?
#
loop_
_entity_poly.entity_id
_entity_poly.type
_entity_poly.pdbx_seq_one_letter_code
_entity_poly.pdbx_strand_id
1 'polypeptide(L)'
;MKLRIVPPRTGITWVRSGIFVFRRQPLAMAALFFMTMAAMSLVSVLPLIGPALALMLLPSATLAMMVASAEAVQGRFPTPAVLLVAFRTGRQRLNHMLQLGALYAVGFLGVIALSALFDVGQCAQEYQGGAPLTQETVENSDFQLAV
;
A
#
# COMPACT_ATOMS: atom_id res chain seq x y z
N MET A 1 -0.02 -4.34 27.07
CA MET A 1 -1.13 -4.41 26.09
C MET A 1 -2.08 -5.53 26.48
N LYS A 2 -3.41 -5.31 26.47
CA LYS A 2 -4.40 -6.39 26.61
C LYS A 2 -4.73 -6.91 25.20
N LEU A 3 -4.18 -8.07 24.83
CA LEU A 3 -4.55 -8.71 23.56
C LEU A 3 -5.98 -9.22 23.69
N ARG A 4 -6.84 -8.81 22.76
CA ARG A 4 -8.23 -9.26 22.69
C ARG A 4 -8.27 -10.53 21.85
N ILE A 5 -8.21 -11.68 22.51
CA ILE A 5 -8.30 -12.99 21.85
C ILE A 5 -9.73 -13.14 21.32
N VAL A 6 -9.85 -13.32 20.01
CA VAL A 6 -11.14 -13.52 19.34
C VAL A 6 -11.21 -14.94 18.75
N PRO A 7 -12.38 -15.58 18.78
CA PRO A 7 -12.58 -16.89 18.15
C PRO A 7 -12.31 -16.86 16.64
N PRO A 8 -11.87 -17.97 15.99
CA PRO A 8 -11.62 -18.01 14.55
C PRO A 8 -12.81 -17.57 13.68
N ARG A 9 -14.03 -17.89 14.13
CA ARG A 9 -15.30 -17.48 13.49
C ARG A 9 -15.46 -15.97 13.32
N THR A 10 -14.76 -15.16 14.12
CA THR A 10 -14.78 -13.70 14.00
C THR A 10 -14.16 -13.23 12.68
N GLY A 11 -13.23 -13.98 12.09
CA GLY A 11 -12.68 -13.65 10.76
C GLY A 11 -13.74 -13.64 9.67
N ILE A 12 -14.64 -14.63 9.65
CA ILE A 12 -15.78 -14.68 8.70
C ILE A 12 -16.70 -13.47 8.90
N THR A 13 -16.93 -13.08 10.15
CA THR A 13 -17.72 -11.88 10.47
C THR A 13 -17.07 -10.64 9.89
N TRP A 14 -15.75 -10.46 10.03
CA TRP A 14 -15.04 -9.31 9.47
C TRP A 14 -15.13 -9.25 7.95
N VAL A 15 -14.97 -10.37 7.25
CA VAL A 15 -15.11 -10.43 5.79
C VAL A 15 -16.52 -10.04 5.36
N ARG A 16 -17.55 -10.61 6.00
CA ARG A 16 -18.95 -10.25 5.72
C ARG A 16 -19.23 -8.77 6.00
N SER A 17 -18.71 -8.23 7.10
CA SER A 17 -18.83 -6.80 7.42
C SER A 17 -18.15 -5.91 6.40
N GLY A 18 -16.96 -6.28 5.91
CA GLY A 18 -16.27 -5.54 4.85
C GLY A 18 -17.08 -5.49 3.55
N ILE A 19 -17.62 -6.64 3.12
CA ILE A 19 -18.49 -6.73 1.93
C ILE A 19 -19.75 -5.87 2.13
N PHE A 20 -20.37 -5.93 3.32
CA PHE A 20 -21.55 -5.14 3.63
C PHE A 20 -21.27 -3.63 3.58
N VAL A 21 -20.17 -3.17 4.17
CA VAL A 21 -19.72 -1.77 4.13
C VAL A 21 -19.55 -1.30 2.70
N PHE A 22 -18.83 -2.07 1.88
CA PHE A 22 -18.61 -1.73 0.48
C PHE A 22 -19.93 -1.67 -0.30
N ARG A 23 -20.84 -2.63 -0.10
CA ARG A 23 -22.15 -2.63 -0.78
C ARG A 23 -23.04 -1.45 -0.39
N ARG A 24 -22.90 -0.92 0.84
CA ARG A 24 -23.69 0.21 1.30
C ARG A 24 -23.27 1.53 0.65
N GLN A 25 -21.96 1.73 0.46
CA GLN A 25 -21.39 2.98 -0.06
C GLN A 25 -20.22 2.72 -1.03
N PRO A 26 -20.47 2.04 -2.16
CA PRO A 26 -19.41 1.63 -3.07
C PRO A 26 -18.70 2.83 -3.69
N LEU A 27 -19.46 3.86 -4.08
CA LEU A 27 -18.92 5.06 -4.71
C LEU A 27 -18.03 5.87 -3.75
N ALA A 28 -18.42 6.00 -2.47
CA ALA A 28 -17.63 6.75 -1.50
C ALA A 28 -16.33 6.02 -1.13
N MET A 29 -16.40 4.70 -0.93
CA MET A 29 -15.22 3.86 -0.68
C MET A 29 -14.27 3.88 -1.89
N ALA A 30 -14.81 3.76 -3.11
CA ALA A 30 -14.02 3.86 -4.33
C ALA A 30 -13.38 5.24 -4.48
N ALA A 31 -14.13 6.32 -4.28
CA ALA A 31 -13.60 7.68 -4.36
C ALA A 31 -12.48 7.92 -3.33
N LEU A 32 -12.64 7.46 -2.09
CA LEU A 32 -11.59 7.55 -1.07
C LEU A 32 -10.36 6.72 -1.43
N PHE A 33 -10.55 5.51 -1.96
CA PHE A 33 -9.46 4.68 -2.45
C PHE A 33 -8.69 5.38 -3.58
N PHE A 34 -9.40 5.91 -4.59
CA PHE A 34 -8.79 6.62 -5.70
C PHE A 34 -8.11 7.91 -5.26
N MET A 35 -8.68 8.68 -4.34
CA MET A 35 -8.02 9.86 -3.77
C MET A 35 -6.74 9.46 -3.01
N THR A 36 -6.76 8.34 -2.30
CA THR A 36 -5.56 7.81 -1.62
C THR A 36 -4.49 7.40 -2.63
N MET A 37 -4.87 6.66 -3.67
CA MET A 37 -3.97 6.26 -4.75
C MET A 37 -3.41 7.47 -5.52
N ALA A 38 -4.24 8.48 -5.78
CA ALA A 38 -3.81 9.73 -6.39
C ALA A 38 -2.79 10.48 -5.52
N ALA A 39 -3.01 10.54 -4.20
CA ALA A 39 -2.06 11.14 -3.28
C ALA A 39 -0.72 10.39 -3.26
N MET A 40 -0.76 9.06 -3.22
CA MET A 40 0.45 8.22 -3.32
C MET A 40 1.16 8.41 -4.67
N SER A 41 0.41 8.43 -5.77
CA SER A 41 0.94 8.64 -7.11
C SER A 41 1.65 9.99 -7.24
N LEU A 42 1.02 11.05 -6.73
CA LEU A 42 1.60 12.40 -6.74
C LEU A 42 2.91 12.47 -5.96
N VAL A 43 2.99 11.79 -4.82
CA VAL A 43 4.21 11.69 -4.02
C VAL A 43 5.30 10.89 -4.75
N SER A 44 4.92 9.84 -5.47
CA SER A 44 5.83 9.00 -6.26
C SER A 44 6.45 9.69 -7.47
N VAL A 45 5.92 10.85 -7.91
CA VAL A 45 6.54 11.66 -8.98
C VAL A 45 7.92 12.16 -8.58
N LEU A 46 8.20 12.30 -7.28
CA LEU A 46 9.50 12.73 -6.78
C LEU A 46 10.55 11.63 -7.05
N PRO A 47 11.56 11.88 -7.90
CA PRO A 47 12.60 10.89 -8.16
C PRO A 47 13.36 10.58 -6.86
N LEU A 48 13.80 9.33 -6.72
CA LEU A 48 14.51 8.77 -5.55
C LEU A 48 13.68 8.64 -4.25
N ILE A 49 12.99 9.69 -3.81
CA ILE A 49 12.31 9.72 -2.50
C ILE A 49 10.82 9.38 -2.57
N GLY A 50 10.20 9.53 -3.75
CA GLY A 50 8.76 9.32 -3.95
C GLY A 50 8.26 7.96 -3.50
N PRO A 51 8.89 6.84 -3.91
CA PRO A 51 8.50 5.51 -3.47
C PRO A 51 8.58 5.34 -1.95
N ALA A 52 9.66 5.82 -1.32
CA ALA A 52 9.81 5.73 0.14
C ALA A 52 8.73 6.55 0.86
N LEU A 53 8.43 7.77 0.40
CA LEU A 53 7.38 8.61 0.96
C LEU A 53 5.97 8.01 0.76
N ALA A 54 5.70 7.39 -0.39
CA ALA A 54 4.45 6.67 -0.63
C ALA A 54 4.24 5.52 0.38
N LEU A 55 5.32 4.82 0.75
CA LEU A 55 5.28 3.81 1.81
C LEU A 55 5.09 4.41 3.20
N MET A 56 5.64 5.60 3.48
CA MET A 56 5.36 6.30 4.74
C MET A 56 3.87 6.69 4.88
N LEU A 57 3.18 6.89 3.75
CA LEU A 57 1.75 7.23 3.69
C LEU A 57 0.84 6.00 3.89
N LEU A 58 1.35 4.79 3.69
CA LEU A 58 0.58 3.54 3.81
C LEU A 58 -0.19 3.41 5.14
N PRO A 59 0.42 3.57 6.33
CA PRO A 59 -0.31 3.49 7.59
C PRO A 59 -1.42 4.54 7.71
N SER A 60 -1.20 5.74 7.16
CA SER A 60 -2.22 6.80 7.13
C SER A 60 -3.38 6.44 6.19
N ALA A 61 -3.08 5.85 5.03
CA ALA A 61 -4.07 5.33 4.09
C ALA A 61 -4.95 4.24 4.71
N THR A 62 -4.32 3.27 5.39
CA THR A 62 -5.05 2.22 6.11
C THR A 62 -5.94 2.80 7.20
N LEU A 63 -5.44 3.77 7.98
CA LEU A 63 -6.22 4.46 9.00
C LEU A 63 -7.43 5.20 8.41
N ALA A 64 -7.24 5.91 7.30
CA ALA A 64 -8.32 6.61 6.61
C ALA A 64 -9.42 5.62 6.18
N MET A 65 -9.06 4.48 5.59
CA MET A 65 -10.03 3.45 5.20
C MET A 65 -10.72 2.80 6.41
N MET A 66 -10.03 2.64 7.54
CA MET A 66 -10.65 2.18 8.79
C MET A 66 -11.70 3.16 9.30
N VAL A 67 -11.40 4.46 9.31
CA VAL A 67 -12.32 5.51 9.74
C VAL A 67 -13.50 5.61 8.76
N ALA A 68 -13.23 5.54 7.45
CA ALA A 68 -14.25 5.55 6.42
C ALA A 68 -15.22 4.36 6.56
N SER A 69 -14.67 3.17 6.84
CA SER A 69 -15.48 1.98 7.10
C SER A 69 -16.34 2.15 8.35
N ALA A 70 -15.82 2.76 9.42
CA ALA A 70 -16.59 3.03 10.63
C ALA A 70 -17.75 4.00 10.38
N GLU A 71 -17.54 5.07 9.61
CA GLU A 71 -18.61 6.01 9.18
C GLU A 71 -19.67 5.28 8.34
N ALA A 72 -19.25 4.45 7.38
CA ALA A 72 -20.13 3.68 6.53
C ALA A 72 -20.98 2.65 7.31
N VAL A 73 -20.42 1.99 8.33
CA VAL A 73 -21.16 1.11 9.25
C VAL A 73 -22.24 1.90 10.00
N GLN A 74 -21.92 3.12 10.45
CA GLN A 74 -22.87 4.00 11.14
C GLN A 74 -23.91 4.65 10.21
N GLY A 75 -23.80 4.43 8.88
CA GLY A 75 -24.71 4.99 7.88
C GLY A 75 -24.43 6.45 7.52
N ARG A 76 -23.29 6.98 7.95
CA ARG A 76 -22.83 8.32 7.61
C ARG A 76 -22.05 8.28 6.31
N PHE A 77 -22.08 9.38 5.56
CA PHE A 77 -21.34 9.48 4.31
C PHE A 77 -19.84 9.68 4.60
N PRO A 78 -18.93 8.85 4.06
CA PRO A 78 -17.49 8.96 4.25
C PRO A 78 -17.02 10.19 3.46
N THR A 79 -16.67 11.25 4.17
CA THR A 79 -16.24 12.50 3.53
C THR A 79 -14.75 12.46 3.18
N PRO A 80 -14.29 13.25 2.19
CA PRO A 80 -12.87 13.38 1.87
C PRO A 80 -12.01 13.83 3.05
N ALA A 81 -12.61 14.50 4.03
CA ALA A 81 -11.94 14.91 5.27
C ALA A 81 -11.36 13.73 6.07
N VAL A 82 -11.85 12.51 5.84
CA VAL A 82 -11.34 11.28 6.44
C VAL A 82 -9.86 11.03 6.07
N LEU A 83 -9.42 11.43 4.87
CA LEU A 83 -8.01 11.33 4.47
C LEU A 83 -7.09 12.22 5.32
N LEU A 84 -7.64 13.31 5.87
CA LEU A 84 -6.90 14.25 6.72
C LEU A 84 -6.97 13.88 8.21
N VAL A 85 -7.63 12.78 8.59
CA VAL A 85 -7.80 12.38 10.00
C VAL A 85 -6.46 12.13 10.68
N ALA A 86 -5.49 11.53 9.99
CA ALA A 86 -4.15 11.30 10.52
C ALA A 86 -3.45 12.61 10.92
N PHE A 87 -3.72 13.70 10.19
CA PHE A 87 -3.15 15.03 10.45
C PHE A 87 -3.96 15.83 11.49
N ARG A 88 -5.27 15.59 11.60
CA ARG A 88 -6.19 16.36 12.46
C ARG A 88 -6.38 15.81 13.87
N THR A 89 -6.08 14.53 14.13
CA THR A 89 -6.35 13.90 15.44
C THR A 89 -5.31 14.19 16.54
N GLY A 90 -4.45 15.19 16.34
CA GLY A 90 -3.52 15.71 17.35
C GLY A 90 -2.04 15.35 17.09
N ARG A 91 -1.13 16.19 17.61
CA ARG A 91 0.33 16.10 17.38
C ARG A 91 0.91 14.73 17.77
N GLN A 92 0.40 14.14 18.84
CA GLN A 92 0.87 12.85 19.33
C GLN A 92 0.55 11.69 18.37
N ARG A 93 -0.67 11.66 17.82
CA ARG A 93 -1.07 10.62 16.85
C ARG A 93 -0.35 10.81 15.52
N LEU A 94 -0.17 12.06 15.09
CA LEU A 94 0.64 12.39 13.93
C LEU A 94 2.08 11.89 14.10
N ASN A 95 2.71 12.14 15.24
CA ASN A 95 4.06 11.66 15.53
C ASN A 95 4.15 10.12 15.47
N HIS A 96 3.17 9.40 16.02
CA HIS A 96 3.14 7.94 15.94
C HIS A 96 2.95 7.44 14.49
N MET A 97 2.10 8.11 13.69
CA MET A 97 1.92 7.78 12.27
C MET A 97 3.20 8.04 11.46
N LEU A 98 3.89 9.15 11.73
CA LEU A 98 5.19 9.46 11.12
C LEU A 98 6.25 8.43 11.51
N GLN A 99 6.30 8.01 12.77
CA GLN A 99 7.20 6.95 13.24
C GLN A 99 6.91 5.62 12.55
N LEU A 100 5.63 5.23 12.45
CA LEU A 100 5.20 4.03 11.72
C LEU A 100 5.57 4.09 10.24
N GLY A 101 5.33 5.23 9.60
CA GLY A 101 5.71 5.45 8.20
C GLY A 101 7.23 5.39 8.02
N ALA A 102 8.00 6.05 8.88
CA ALA A 102 9.46 6.04 8.84
C ALA A 102 10.02 4.63 9.05
N LEU A 103 9.50 3.87 10.00
CA LEU A 103 9.91 2.48 10.22
C LEU A 103 9.63 1.62 8.99
N TYR A 104 8.48 1.82 8.34
CA TYR A 104 8.14 1.11 7.10
C TYR A 104 9.11 1.45 5.96
N ALA A 105 9.40 2.74 5.76
CA ALA A 105 10.33 3.20 4.73
C ALA A 105 11.76 2.71 4.98
N VAL A 106 12.25 2.79 6.23
CA VAL A 106 13.57 2.26 6.61
C VAL A 106 13.63 0.75 6.42
N GLY A 107 12.59 0.02 6.83
CA GLY A 107 12.51 -1.43 6.60
C GLY A 107 12.57 -1.78 5.12
N PHE A 108 11.83 -1.05 4.29
CA PHE A 108 11.84 -1.25 2.83
C PHE A 108 13.19 -0.92 2.20
N LEU A 109 13.80 0.22 2.55
CA LEU A 109 15.14 0.58 2.09
C LEU A 109 16.19 -0.43 2.57
N GLY A 110 16.04 -0.96 3.79
CA GLY A 110 16.86 -2.04 4.32
C GLY A 110 16.75 -3.31 3.48
N VAL A 111 15.54 -3.69 3.07
CA VAL A 111 15.31 -4.83 2.16
C VAL A 111 15.97 -4.57 0.81
N ILE A 112 15.79 -3.39 0.20
CA ILE A 112 16.44 -3.06 -1.08
C ILE A 112 17.96 -3.10 -0.97
N ALA A 113 18.53 -2.49 0.08
CA ALA A 113 19.97 -2.48 0.29
C ALA A 113 20.51 -3.90 0.49
N LEU A 114 19.79 -4.73 1.23
CA LEU A 114 20.14 -6.13 1.44
C LEU A 114 20.05 -6.92 0.13
N SER A 115 18.97 -6.76 -0.64
CA SER A 115 18.84 -7.33 -1.99
C SER A 115 19.99 -6.91 -2.88
N ALA A 116 20.35 -5.63 -2.94
CA ALA A 116 21.44 -5.14 -3.77
C ALA A 116 22.83 -5.70 -3.37
N LEU A 117 23.04 -6.02 -2.09
CA LEU A 117 24.26 -6.68 -1.61
C LEU A 117 24.34 -8.15 -2.05
N PHE A 118 23.19 -8.82 -2.17
CA PHE A 118 23.10 -10.21 -2.65
C PHE A 118 22.96 -10.32 -4.17
N ASP A 119 22.50 -9.26 -4.84
CA ASP A 119 22.12 -9.20 -6.26
C ASP A 119 23.09 -8.34 -7.08
N VAL A 120 24.40 -8.50 -6.85
CA VAL A 120 25.47 -7.78 -7.60
C VAL A 120 25.70 -8.39 -9.00
N GLY A 121 24.98 -9.46 -9.39
CA GLY A 121 25.34 -10.26 -10.56
C GLY A 121 24.33 -10.36 -11.71
N GLN A 122 23.01 -10.23 -11.48
CA GLN A 122 22.02 -10.66 -12.50
C GLN A 122 21.04 -9.56 -12.95
N CYS A 123 20.64 -8.62 -12.08
CA CYS A 123 19.61 -7.64 -12.45
C CYS A 123 20.10 -6.32 -13.09
N ALA A 124 21.41 -6.02 -13.13
CA ALA A 124 21.90 -4.80 -13.78
C ALA A 124 21.83 -4.85 -15.31
N GLN A 125 21.88 -6.05 -15.91
CA GLN A 125 21.92 -6.24 -17.36
C GLN A 125 20.53 -6.31 -18.00
N GLU A 126 19.52 -6.81 -17.28
CA GLU A 126 18.14 -6.90 -17.78
C GLU A 126 17.35 -5.59 -17.68
N TYR A 127 17.68 -4.70 -16.74
CA TYR A 127 17.02 -3.39 -16.62
C TYR A 127 17.67 -2.28 -17.47
N GLN A 128 18.96 -2.42 -17.86
CA GLN A 128 19.63 -1.50 -18.80
C GLN A 128 19.59 -2.00 -20.25
N GLY A 129 19.26 -3.27 -20.47
CA GLY A 129 19.03 -3.85 -21.77
C GLY A 129 17.62 -3.54 -22.25
N GLY A 130 17.45 -2.42 -22.95
CA GLY A 130 16.43 -2.34 -24.00
C GLY A 130 16.75 -3.36 -25.09
N ALA A 131 16.65 -4.66 -24.78
CA ALA A 131 16.67 -5.70 -25.77
C ALA A 131 15.30 -5.65 -26.45
N PRO A 132 15.20 -5.27 -27.74
CA PRO A 132 13.96 -5.48 -28.47
C PRO A 132 13.61 -6.96 -28.33
N LEU A 133 12.34 -7.25 -28.07
CA LEU A 133 11.78 -8.59 -28.21
C LEU A 133 11.83 -8.96 -29.71
N THR A 134 13.01 -9.21 -30.23
CA THR A 134 13.26 -9.70 -31.58
C THR A 134 13.06 -11.22 -31.59
N GLN A 135 12.47 -11.73 -32.66
CA GLN A 135 12.00 -13.12 -32.82
C GLN A 135 13.03 -14.18 -32.39
N GLU A 136 14.32 -13.88 -32.43
CA GLU A 136 15.40 -14.78 -31.99
C GLU A 136 15.34 -15.16 -30.50
N THR A 137 14.74 -14.33 -29.62
CA THR A 137 14.62 -14.67 -28.18
C THR A 137 13.46 -15.65 -27.90
N VAL A 138 12.45 -15.70 -28.78
CA VAL A 138 11.32 -16.64 -28.68
C VAL A 138 11.69 -18.03 -29.19
N GLU A 139 12.69 -18.13 -30.08
CA GLU A 139 13.16 -19.39 -30.66
C GLU A 139 14.27 -20.07 -29.85
N ASN A 140 14.79 -19.41 -28.81
CA ASN A 140 15.89 -19.96 -28.03
C ASN A 140 15.38 -21.08 -27.11
N SER A 141 15.97 -22.28 -27.25
CA SER A 141 15.47 -23.52 -26.64
C SER A 141 15.45 -23.52 -25.10
N ASP A 142 16.24 -22.65 -24.45
CA ASP A 142 16.23 -22.49 -22.99
C ASP A 142 14.96 -21.82 -22.45
N PHE A 143 14.24 -21.03 -23.26
CA PHE A 143 12.98 -20.40 -22.85
C PHE A 143 11.79 -21.37 -22.94
N GLN A 144 11.87 -22.38 -23.80
CA GLN A 144 10.82 -23.41 -23.94
C GLN A 144 10.86 -24.47 -22.83
N LEU A 145 11.97 -24.61 -22.12
CA LEU A 145 12.09 -25.54 -21.00
C LEU A 145 11.63 -24.95 -19.65
N ALA A 146 11.36 -23.65 -19.59
CA ALA A 146 10.94 -22.94 -18.37
C ALA A 146 9.42 -22.67 -18.27
N VAL A 147 8.63 -23.14 -19.25
CA VAL A 147 7.14 -23.14 -19.25
C VAL A 147 6.66 -24.58 -19.24
#